data_AF-A0A835KJD3-F1
#
_entry.id   AF-A0A835KJD3-F1
#
_cell.length_a   1.000
_cell.length_b   1.000
_cell.length_c   1.000
_cell.angle_alpha   90.00
_cell.angle_beta   90.00
_cell.angle_gamma   90.00
#
_symmetry.space_group_name_H-M   'P 1'
#
loop_
_entity.id
_entity.type
_entity.pdbx_description
1 polymer ?
#
loop_
_entity_poly.entity_id
_entity_poly.type
_entity_poly.pdbx_seq_one_letter_code
_entity_poly.pdbx_strand_id
1 'polypeptide(L)'
;MKDLFGDGIFATDGEKWRQQRKLASHEFSTKVLREFSSVVFRTNATKLADKISSTANNGTVIDMQDLLMKTTMDSIFKVGFGFELNTLSGSDESSIQFSNAFDEANSLVFHRYVDIFWQLKRYFNIRSEAKLRRNIQIIDDFVMKLIHQKREQMNGQDNVRTAKLYLEYPRAREDILSRFIMQSKTDPKTMNDRYLRDIVLNFLIAGKDTTGNTLTWFFYMLCKNPIVQHKVELEINESVEWAEKDNADDFTARLNEGAIENMHYLHSAISETLRLYPAVPVVQINSL
;
A
#
# COMPACT_ATOMS: atom_id res chain seq x y z
N MET A 1 3.62 17.28 8.23
CA MET A 1 3.88 15.85 7.99
C MET A 1 4.50 15.13 9.17
N LYS A 2 5.49 15.70 9.88
CA LYS A 2 6.16 15.05 11.02
C LYS A 2 5.23 14.53 12.13
N ASP A 3 4.09 15.18 12.39
CA ASP A 3 3.12 14.69 13.39
C ASP A 3 2.52 13.32 13.02
N LEU A 4 2.35 13.03 11.73
CA LEU A 4 1.75 11.78 11.24
C LEU A 4 2.78 10.76 10.78
N PHE A 5 3.90 11.18 10.19
CA PHE A 5 4.91 10.29 9.61
C PHE A 5 6.24 10.24 10.39
N GLY A 6 6.37 11.04 11.45
CA GLY A 6 7.54 11.07 12.32
C GLY A 6 8.86 11.20 11.58
N ASP A 7 9.86 10.42 12.01
CA ASP A 7 11.23 10.42 11.46
C ASP A 7 11.46 9.25 10.48
N GLY A 8 10.51 9.04 9.56
CA GLY A 8 10.62 8.02 8.52
C GLY A 8 11.45 8.44 7.29
N ILE A 9 11.46 7.57 6.28
CA ILE A 9 12.41 7.63 5.16
C ILE A 9 12.23 8.86 4.27
N PHE A 10 11.04 9.46 4.25
CA PHE A 10 10.77 10.69 3.50
C PHE A 10 11.03 11.97 4.31
N ALA A 11 11.28 11.85 5.61
CA ALA A 11 11.41 12.97 6.55
C ALA A 11 12.79 13.06 7.22
N THR A 12 13.74 12.21 6.82
CA THR A 12 15.08 12.15 7.39
C THR A 12 16.16 12.18 6.32
N ASP A 13 17.33 12.71 6.67
CA ASP A 13 18.50 12.85 5.81
C ASP A 13 19.75 12.16 6.40
N GLY A 14 20.84 12.12 5.61
CA GLY A 14 22.16 11.66 6.05
C GLY A 14 22.21 10.17 6.41
N GLU A 15 22.93 9.83 7.49
CA GLU A 15 23.15 8.44 7.89
C GLU A 15 21.86 7.72 8.32
N LYS A 16 20.91 8.44 8.94
CA LYS A 16 19.60 7.86 9.31
C LYS A 16 18.83 7.40 8.07
N TRP A 17 18.75 8.27 7.07
CA TRP A 17 18.14 7.92 5.78
C TRP A 17 18.86 6.76 5.10
N ARG A 18 20.21 6.79 5.09
CA ARG A 18 21.02 5.74 4.47
C ARG A 18 20.78 4.38 5.12
N GLN A 19 20.65 4.33 6.45
CA GLN A 19 20.31 3.12 7.19
C GLN A 19 18.92 2.60 6.81
N GLN A 20 17.89 3.47 6.85
CA GLN A 20 16.51 3.11 6.48
C GLN A 20 16.43 2.59 5.05
N ARG A 21 17.04 3.31 4.10
CA ARG A 21 17.09 2.92 2.69
C ARG A 21 17.79 1.58 2.48
N LYS A 22 18.91 1.35 3.16
CA LYS A 22 19.64 0.07 3.05
C LYS A 22 18.75 -1.10 3.49
N LEU A 23 18.12 -1.00 4.65
CA LEU A 23 17.24 -2.04 5.18
C LEU A 23 16.04 -2.31 4.25
N ALA A 24 15.37 -1.25 3.79
CA ALA A 24 14.22 -1.38 2.91
C ALA A 24 14.56 -1.93 1.53
N SER A 25 15.74 -1.62 0.99
CA SER A 25 16.13 -2.02 -0.38
C SER A 25 16.10 -3.53 -0.64
N HIS A 26 16.27 -4.36 0.39
CA HIS A 26 16.18 -5.81 0.27
C HIS A 26 14.80 -6.31 -0.17
N GLU A 27 13.73 -5.62 0.25
CA GLU A 27 12.34 -5.96 -0.08
C GLU A 27 11.93 -5.51 -1.47
N PHE A 28 12.63 -4.53 -2.04
CA PHE A 28 12.44 -4.09 -3.42
C PHE A 28 13.39 -4.77 -4.41
N SER A 29 14.01 -5.89 -4.02
CA SER A 29 14.80 -6.70 -4.95
C SER A 29 13.89 -7.37 -5.99
N THR A 30 14.40 -7.54 -7.22
CA THR A 30 13.66 -8.17 -8.33
C THR A 30 13.08 -9.53 -7.96
N LYS A 31 13.84 -10.33 -7.20
CA LYS A 31 13.41 -11.63 -6.70
C LYS A 31 12.19 -11.54 -5.78
N VAL A 32 12.18 -10.60 -4.83
CA VAL A 32 11.06 -10.43 -3.88
C VAL A 32 9.82 -9.89 -4.60
N LEU A 33 10.01 -8.93 -5.51
CA LEU A 33 8.92 -8.40 -6.33
C LEU A 33 8.26 -9.52 -7.14
N ARG A 34 9.04 -10.33 -7.85
CA ARG A 34 8.55 -11.41 -8.70
C ARG A 34 7.89 -12.55 -7.93
N GLU A 35 8.58 -13.08 -6.92
CA GLU A 35 8.15 -14.33 -6.27
C GLU A 35 7.04 -14.12 -5.24
N PHE A 36 6.91 -12.89 -4.71
CA PHE A 36 5.98 -12.61 -3.62
C PHE A 36 5.02 -11.48 -3.94
N SER A 37 5.53 -10.30 -4.30
CA SER A 37 4.68 -9.13 -4.51
C SER A 37 3.70 -9.36 -5.66
N SER A 38 4.16 -9.95 -6.77
CA SER A 38 3.29 -10.31 -7.91
C SER A 38 2.15 -11.25 -7.53
N VAL A 39 2.39 -12.23 -6.64
CA VAL A 39 1.35 -13.15 -6.17
C VAL A 39 0.29 -12.37 -5.37
N VAL A 40 0.73 -11.53 -4.42
CA VAL A 40 -0.16 -10.70 -3.61
C VAL A 40 -0.97 -9.74 -4.48
N PHE A 41 -0.33 -9.08 -5.44
CA PHE A 41 -1.00 -8.15 -6.35
C PHE A 41 -2.03 -8.86 -7.22
N ARG A 42 -1.73 -10.05 -7.74
CA ARG A 42 -2.70 -10.87 -8.49
C ARG A 42 -3.90 -11.25 -7.63
N THR A 43 -3.68 -11.80 -6.43
CA THR A 43 -4.77 -12.17 -5.52
C THR A 43 -5.68 -10.99 -5.21
N ASN A 44 -5.11 -9.82 -4.91
CA ASN A 44 -5.90 -8.62 -4.61
C ASN A 44 -6.58 -8.03 -5.86
N ALA A 45 -5.97 -8.15 -7.04
CA ALA A 45 -6.60 -7.77 -8.30
C ALA A 45 -7.78 -8.68 -8.64
N THR A 46 -7.70 -10.00 -8.40
CA THR A 46 -8.82 -10.93 -8.56
C THR A 46 -9.97 -10.55 -7.64
N LYS A 47 -9.71 -10.31 -6.34
CA LYS A 47 -10.73 -9.83 -5.39
C LYS A 47 -11.40 -8.54 -5.85
N LEU A 48 -10.63 -7.60 -6.42
CA LEU A 48 -11.15 -6.35 -6.99
C LEU A 48 -12.03 -6.62 -8.22
N ALA A 49 -11.59 -7.46 -9.14
CA ALA A 49 -12.33 -7.84 -10.33
C ALA A 49 -13.68 -8.51 -9.96
N ASP A 50 -13.68 -9.41 -8.98
CA ASP A 50 -14.91 -10.05 -8.49
C ASP A 50 -15.89 -9.02 -7.91
N LYS A 51 -15.39 -8.05 -7.16
CA LYS A 51 -16.22 -6.96 -6.59
C LYS A 51 -16.83 -6.10 -7.67
N ILE A 52 -16.04 -5.71 -8.68
CA ILE A 52 -16.48 -4.92 -9.83
C ILE A 52 -17.51 -5.72 -10.66
N SER A 53 -17.26 -6.99 -10.94
CA SER A 53 -18.17 -7.87 -11.68
C SER A 53 -19.52 -8.01 -10.97
N SER A 54 -19.50 -8.26 -9.65
CA SER A 54 -20.72 -8.34 -8.83
C SER A 54 -21.53 -7.03 -8.85
N THR A 55 -20.87 -5.87 -8.77
CA THR A 55 -21.55 -4.56 -8.82
C THR A 55 -22.05 -4.19 -10.22
N ALA A 56 -21.32 -4.58 -11.27
CA ALA A 56 -21.74 -4.40 -12.65
C ALA A 56 -23.01 -5.21 -12.96
N ASN A 57 -23.08 -6.47 -12.51
CA ASN A 57 -24.26 -7.33 -12.67
C ASN A 57 -25.51 -6.77 -11.97
N ASN A 58 -25.31 -6.04 -10.87
CA ASN A 58 -26.39 -5.38 -10.14
C ASN A 58 -26.75 -3.99 -10.70
N GLY A 59 -26.04 -3.50 -11.72
CA GLY A 59 -26.25 -2.16 -12.30
C GLY A 59 -25.95 -1.01 -11.33
N THR A 60 -25.14 -1.26 -10.29
CA THR A 60 -24.85 -0.26 -9.26
C THR A 60 -23.64 0.58 -9.62
N VAL A 61 -23.74 1.89 -9.41
CA VAL A 61 -22.60 2.82 -9.56
C VAL A 61 -21.61 2.59 -8.43
N ILE A 62 -20.31 2.54 -8.78
CA ILE A 62 -19.21 2.36 -7.84
C ILE A 62 -18.26 3.56 -7.89
N ASP A 63 -17.65 3.85 -6.74
CA ASP A 63 -16.50 4.76 -6.67
C ASP A 63 -15.21 3.95 -6.90
N MET A 64 -14.64 4.09 -8.10
CA MET A 64 -13.40 3.40 -8.46
C MET A 64 -12.21 3.85 -7.61
N GLN A 65 -12.19 5.10 -7.15
CA GLN A 65 -11.10 5.61 -6.32
C GLN A 65 -11.09 4.91 -4.97
N ASP A 66 -12.25 4.81 -4.32
CA ASP A 66 -12.41 4.10 -3.04
C ASP A 66 -11.95 2.65 -3.13
N LEU A 67 -12.38 1.93 -4.17
CA LEU A 67 -11.99 0.52 -4.38
C LEU A 67 -10.48 0.38 -4.61
N LEU A 68 -9.88 1.21 -5.46
CA LEU A 68 -8.44 1.15 -5.76
C LEU A 68 -7.59 1.53 -4.55
N MET A 69 -8.05 2.47 -3.71
CA MET A 69 -7.39 2.82 -2.45
C MET A 69 -7.43 1.67 -1.45
N LYS A 70 -8.55 0.94 -1.34
CA LYS A 70 -8.66 -0.27 -0.50
C LYS A 70 -7.77 -1.40 -1.01
N THR A 71 -7.79 -1.67 -2.32
CA THR A 71 -6.95 -2.72 -2.93
C THR A 71 -5.45 -2.45 -2.78
N THR A 72 -5.03 -1.20 -2.94
CA THR A 72 -3.61 -0.82 -2.77
C THR A 72 -3.19 -0.85 -1.30
N MET A 73 -4.10 -0.49 -0.38
CA MET A 73 -3.90 -0.65 1.06
C MET A 73 -3.71 -2.12 1.46
N ASP A 74 -4.61 -3.01 1.04
CA ASP A 74 -4.51 -4.45 1.32
C ASP A 74 -3.20 -5.03 0.74
N SER A 75 -2.80 -4.59 -0.45
CA SER A 75 -1.57 -5.01 -1.10
C SER A 75 -0.32 -4.60 -0.33
N ILE A 76 -0.18 -3.32 0.06
CA ILE A 76 1.01 -2.85 0.77
C ILE A 76 1.09 -3.43 2.19
N PHE A 77 -0.04 -3.66 2.86
CA PHE A 77 -0.05 -4.33 4.16
C PHE A 77 0.45 -5.77 4.09
N LYS A 78 0.03 -6.51 3.07
CA LYS A 78 0.47 -7.89 2.88
C LYS A 78 1.92 -7.96 2.42
N VAL A 79 2.32 -7.13 1.45
CA VAL A 79 3.70 -7.12 0.92
C VAL A 79 4.70 -6.58 1.94
N GLY A 80 4.40 -5.42 2.54
CA GLY A 80 5.33 -4.70 3.41
C GLY A 80 5.37 -5.20 4.85
N PHE A 81 4.23 -5.66 5.39
CA PHE A 81 4.10 -5.97 6.82
C PHE A 81 3.67 -7.43 7.08
N GLY A 82 3.26 -8.16 6.05
CA GLY A 82 2.81 -9.55 6.15
C GLY A 82 1.43 -9.73 6.77
N PHE A 83 0.61 -8.68 6.83
CA PHE A 83 -0.74 -8.73 7.39
C PHE A 83 -1.82 -8.56 6.31
N GLU A 84 -2.96 -9.21 6.49
CA GLU A 84 -4.14 -9.01 5.64
C GLU A 84 -5.14 -8.13 6.37
N LEU A 85 -5.43 -6.94 5.82
CA LEU A 85 -6.48 -6.07 6.36
C LEU A 85 -7.87 -6.43 5.83
N ASN A 86 -7.94 -6.94 4.59
CA ASN A 86 -9.18 -7.25 3.90
C ASN A 86 -10.17 -6.06 3.94
N THR A 87 -9.66 -4.84 3.69
CA THR A 87 -10.48 -3.62 3.65
C THR A 87 -11.50 -3.66 2.51
N LEU A 88 -11.18 -4.37 1.42
CA LEU A 88 -12.07 -4.52 0.26
C LEU A 88 -13.32 -5.38 0.56
N SER A 89 -13.20 -6.41 1.41
CA SER A 89 -14.36 -7.21 1.84
C SER A 89 -15.18 -6.51 2.91
N GLY A 90 -14.58 -5.57 3.64
CA GLY A 90 -15.24 -4.83 4.72
C GLY A 90 -15.55 -5.70 5.95
N SER A 91 -14.83 -6.81 6.14
CA SER A 91 -15.11 -7.80 7.19
C SER A 91 -14.53 -7.46 8.56
N ASP A 92 -13.49 -6.61 8.63
CA ASP A 92 -12.82 -6.24 9.88
C ASP A 92 -13.03 -4.77 10.22
N GLU A 93 -13.82 -4.53 11.28
CA GLU A 93 -14.12 -3.20 11.78
C GLU A 93 -12.86 -2.43 12.18
N SER A 94 -11.86 -3.11 12.76
CA SER A 94 -10.64 -2.44 13.21
C SER A 94 -9.80 -1.93 12.03
N SER A 95 -9.70 -2.71 10.96
CA SER A 95 -9.06 -2.31 9.70
C SER A 95 -9.81 -1.16 9.00
N ILE A 96 -11.14 -1.15 9.04
CA ILE A 96 -11.95 -0.05 8.49
C ILE A 96 -11.74 1.24 9.30
N GLN A 97 -11.79 1.16 10.63
CA GLN A 97 -11.54 2.31 11.51
C GLN A 97 -10.13 2.87 11.28
N PHE A 98 -9.13 2.01 11.16
CA PHE A 98 -7.78 2.41 10.81
C PHE A 98 -7.69 3.10 9.44
N SER A 99 -8.27 2.52 8.40
CA SER A 99 -8.28 3.11 7.04
C SER A 99 -8.91 4.50 7.04
N ASN A 100 -10.08 4.64 7.66
CA ASN A 100 -10.79 5.92 7.73
C ASN A 100 -9.99 6.96 8.53
N ALA A 101 -9.40 6.56 9.66
CA ALA A 101 -8.55 7.44 10.46
C ALA A 101 -7.30 7.88 9.68
N PHE A 102 -6.68 6.97 8.92
CA PHE A 102 -5.51 7.25 8.09
C PHE A 102 -5.82 8.23 6.96
N ASP A 103 -6.88 7.97 6.18
CA ASP A 103 -7.29 8.83 5.06
C ASP A 103 -7.66 10.24 5.56
N GLU A 104 -8.36 10.32 6.68
CA GLU A 104 -8.71 11.60 7.28
C GLU A 104 -7.50 12.33 7.89
N ALA A 105 -6.60 11.62 8.55
CA ALA A 105 -5.37 12.21 9.08
C ALA A 105 -4.51 12.77 7.93
N ASN A 106 -4.38 12.06 6.81
CA ASN A 106 -3.70 12.55 5.62
C ASN A 106 -4.37 13.82 5.10
N SER A 107 -5.69 13.81 4.88
CA SER A 107 -6.44 14.98 4.40
C SER A 107 -6.24 16.20 5.29
N LEU A 108 -6.31 16.03 6.61
CA LEU A 108 -6.09 17.11 7.58
C LEU A 108 -4.65 17.64 7.55
N VAL A 109 -3.65 16.76 7.43
CA VAL A 109 -2.24 17.16 7.29
C VAL A 109 -2.00 17.94 6.00
N PHE A 110 -2.63 17.54 4.89
CA PHE A 110 -2.55 18.27 3.62
C PHE A 110 -3.30 19.61 3.69
N HIS A 111 -4.41 19.69 4.41
CA HIS A 111 -5.14 20.94 4.59
C HIS A 111 -4.30 22.03 5.31
N ARG A 112 -3.31 21.64 6.11
CA ARG A 112 -2.37 22.59 6.74
C ARG A 112 -1.55 23.39 5.72
N TYR A 113 -1.38 22.91 4.48
CA TYR A 113 -0.70 23.70 3.43
C TYR A 113 -1.48 24.94 3.02
N VAL A 114 -2.81 24.93 3.17
CA VAL A 114 -3.68 26.06 2.82
C VAL A 114 -4.21 26.82 4.04
N ASP A 115 -4.26 26.18 5.21
CA ASP A 115 -4.77 26.78 6.45
C ASP A 115 -3.68 27.50 7.25
N ILE A 116 -3.45 28.79 6.97
CA ILE A 116 -2.42 29.62 7.64
C ILE A 116 -2.56 29.62 9.18
N PHE A 117 -3.77 29.40 9.72
CA PHE A 117 -4.05 29.45 11.16
C PHE A 117 -3.94 28.08 11.86
N TRP A 118 -3.41 27.05 11.19
CA TRP A 118 -3.33 25.69 11.74
C TRP A 118 -2.54 25.62 13.06
N GLN A 119 -1.49 26.42 13.22
CA GLN A 119 -0.68 26.45 14.44
C GLN A 119 -1.47 26.94 15.67
N LEU A 120 -2.34 27.94 15.49
CA LEU A 120 -3.23 28.43 16.54
C LEU A 120 -4.30 27.38 16.87
N LYS A 121 -4.90 26.76 15.85
CA LYS A 121 -5.87 25.67 16.05
C LYS A 121 -5.26 24.48 16.79
N ARG A 122 -3.97 24.21 16.54
CA ARG A 122 -3.19 23.17 17.24
C ARG A 122 -2.97 23.55 18.69
N TYR A 123 -2.54 24.79 18.95
CA TYR A 123 -2.29 25.28 20.30
C TYR A 123 -3.55 25.18 21.19
N PHE A 124 -4.71 25.58 20.66
CA PHE A 124 -5.98 25.49 21.38
C PHE A 124 -6.65 24.11 21.29
N ASN A 125 -6.08 23.16 20.55
CA ASN A 125 -6.67 21.86 20.28
C ASN A 125 -8.14 21.94 19.80
N ILE A 126 -8.41 22.79 18.79
CA ILE A 126 -9.76 23.07 18.28
C ILE A 126 -10.00 22.35 16.95
N ARG A 127 -11.20 21.77 16.81
CA ARG A 127 -11.80 21.26 15.57
C ARG A 127 -10.90 20.30 14.79
N SER A 128 -10.26 20.76 13.71
CA SER A 128 -9.45 19.94 12.79
C SER A 128 -8.26 19.30 13.49
N GLU A 129 -7.59 20.04 14.37
CA GLU A 129 -6.39 19.57 15.07
C GLU A 129 -6.73 18.59 16.19
N ALA A 130 -7.88 18.78 16.87
CA ALA A 130 -8.39 17.78 17.81
C ALA A 130 -8.79 16.47 17.12
N LYS A 131 -9.38 16.57 15.92
CA LYS A 131 -9.73 15.41 15.11
C LYS A 131 -8.49 14.67 14.61
N LEU A 132 -7.49 15.40 14.12
CA LEU A 132 -6.20 14.84 13.72
C LEU A 132 -5.51 14.10 14.87
N ARG A 133 -5.51 14.67 16.08
CA ARG A 133 -4.94 14.01 17.26
C ARG A 133 -5.65 12.69 17.59
N ARG A 134 -7.00 12.65 17.50
CA ARG A 134 -7.77 11.41 17.70
C ARG A 134 -7.43 10.37 16.64
N ASN A 135 -7.34 10.78 15.37
CA ASN A 135 -7.01 9.87 14.28
C ASN A 135 -5.59 9.31 14.41
N ILE A 136 -4.62 10.15 14.80
CA ILE A 136 -3.26 9.70 15.12
C ILE A 136 -3.28 8.65 16.24
N GLN A 137 -4.09 8.83 17.30
CA GLN A 137 -4.20 7.83 18.36
C GLN A 137 -4.71 6.48 17.83
N ILE A 138 -5.76 6.48 17.00
CA ILE A 138 -6.31 5.25 16.39
C ILE A 138 -5.24 4.56 15.52
N ILE A 139 -4.52 5.35 14.72
CA ILE A 139 -3.43 4.86 13.87
C ILE A 139 -2.30 4.26 14.72
N ASP A 140 -1.88 4.95 15.78
CA ASP A 140 -0.81 4.51 16.67
C ASP A 140 -1.18 3.21 17.36
N ASP A 141 -2.38 3.15 17.96
CA ASP A 141 -2.85 1.96 18.67
C ASP A 141 -2.91 0.74 17.73
N PHE A 142 -3.40 0.94 16.50
CA PHE A 142 -3.47 -0.11 15.49
C PHE A 142 -2.07 -0.60 15.05
N VAL A 143 -1.17 0.33 14.71
CA VAL A 143 0.18 -0.01 14.24
C VAL A 143 1.00 -0.65 15.36
N MET A 144 0.89 -0.17 16.59
CA MET A 144 1.56 -0.77 17.74
C MET A 144 1.09 -2.20 17.99
N LYS A 145 -0.22 -2.46 17.89
CA LYS A 145 -0.77 -3.82 17.98
C LYS A 145 -0.16 -4.74 16.91
N LEU A 146 -0.03 -4.28 15.67
CA LEU A 146 0.61 -5.04 14.59
C LEU A 146 2.10 -5.31 14.87
N ILE A 147 2.84 -4.31 15.35
CA ILE A 147 4.26 -4.47 15.72
C ILE A 147 4.40 -5.53 16.82
N HIS A 148 3.55 -5.49 17.85
CA HIS A 148 3.56 -6.49 18.92
C HIS A 148 3.22 -7.90 18.39
N GLN A 149 2.15 -8.04 17.61
CA GLN A 149 1.79 -9.31 16.98
C GLN A 149 2.94 -9.86 16.12
N LYS A 150 3.62 -9.00 15.35
CA LYS A 150 4.74 -9.41 14.52
C LYS A 150 5.92 -9.89 15.35
N ARG A 151 6.24 -9.21 16.46
CA ARG A 151 7.28 -9.64 17.41
C ARG A 151 6.96 -11.00 18.03
N GLU A 152 5.71 -11.22 18.42
CA GLU A 152 5.26 -12.52 18.94
C GLU A 152 5.40 -13.64 17.91
N GLN A 153 5.00 -13.38 16.65
CA GLN A 153 5.17 -14.35 15.55
C GLN A 153 6.65 -14.69 15.30
N MET A 154 7.53 -13.70 15.37
CA MET A 154 8.98 -13.89 15.17
C MET A 154 9.63 -14.64 16.35
N ASN A 155 9.20 -14.38 17.59
CA ASN A 155 9.76 -15.04 18.78
C ASN A 155 9.15 -16.45 19.00
N GLY A 156 7.92 -16.68 18.55
CA GLY A 156 7.23 -17.97 18.64
C GLY A 156 7.73 -19.04 17.65
N GLN A 157 8.58 -18.67 16.68
CA GLN A 157 9.21 -19.60 15.74
C GLN A 157 10.27 -20.51 16.37
N ASP A 158 10.69 -20.25 17.62
CA ASP A 158 11.57 -21.16 18.39
C ASP A 158 10.82 -22.36 19.02
N ASN A 159 9.47 -22.36 19.04
CA ASN A 159 8.68 -23.46 19.58
C ASN A 159 7.84 -24.14 18.49
N VAL A 160 8.35 -25.30 18.06
CA VAL A 160 7.72 -26.27 17.16
C VAL A 160 6.33 -26.68 17.68
N ARG A 161 5.26 -25.98 17.28
CA ARG A 161 3.88 -26.50 17.36
C ARG A 161 2.81 -25.75 16.55
N THR A 162 3.10 -24.59 15.96
CA THR A 162 2.14 -23.84 15.12
C THR A 162 2.35 -24.09 13.62
N ALA A 163 2.86 -25.27 13.24
CA ALA A 163 3.14 -25.62 11.84
C ALA A 163 1.92 -26.19 11.08
N LYS A 164 0.72 -26.23 11.69
CA LYS A 164 -0.44 -26.94 11.12
C LYS A 164 -1.56 -26.03 10.58
N LEU A 165 -1.49 -24.71 10.74
CA LEU A 165 -2.52 -23.78 10.25
C LEU A 165 -2.11 -22.94 9.03
N TYR A 166 -0.83 -22.99 8.60
CA TYR A 166 -0.33 -22.13 7.51
C TYR A 166 0.63 -22.88 6.57
N LEU A 167 0.16 -23.97 5.97
CA LEU A 167 0.93 -24.83 5.06
C LEU A 167 1.05 -24.28 3.62
N GLU A 168 0.79 -23.00 3.38
CA GLU A 168 0.77 -22.43 2.01
C GLU A 168 1.69 -21.22 1.78
N TYR A 169 2.68 -20.99 2.66
CA TYR A 169 3.73 -20.01 2.37
C TYR A 169 5.13 -20.58 2.68
N PRO A 170 6.05 -20.61 1.70
CA PRO A 170 7.39 -21.13 1.92
C PRO A 170 8.14 -20.24 2.91
N ARG A 171 8.55 -20.83 4.06
CA ARG A 171 9.51 -20.35 5.08
C ARG A 171 9.47 -18.85 5.38
N ALA A 172 8.97 -18.48 6.57
CA ALA A 172 9.25 -17.23 7.31
C ALA A 172 10.17 -16.24 6.58
N ARG A 173 9.62 -15.49 5.61
CA ARG A 173 10.38 -14.50 4.84
C ARG A 173 10.34 -13.17 5.58
N GLU A 174 11.46 -12.48 5.62
CA GLU A 174 11.59 -11.19 6.30
C GLU A 174 10.98 -10.07 5.46
N ASP A 175 9.70 -9.74 5.65
CA ASP A 175 9.09 -8.51 5.11
C ASP A 175 9.75 -7.23 5.69
N ILE A 176 9.37 -6.06 5.17
CA ILE A 176 9.93 -4.76 5.60
C ILE A 176 9.86 -4.64 7.12
N LEU A 177 8.69 -4.86 7.72
CA LEU A 177 8.54 -4.74 9.17
C LEU A 177 9.41 -5.76 9.92
N SER A 178 9.46 -7.02 9.48
CA SER A 178 10.32 -8.05 10.07
C SER A 178 11.81 -7.64 10.07
N ARG A 179 12.32 -7.07 8.96
CA ARG A 179 13.70 -6.60 8.88
C ARG A 179 13.99 -5.46 9.86
N PHE A 180 13.07 -4.50 9.94
CA PHE A 180 13.21 -3.38 10.85
C PHE A 180 13.10 -3.82 12.32
N ILE A 181 12.25 -4.80 12.64
CA ILE A 181 12.21 -5.43 13.97
C ILE A 181 13.52 -6.16 14.28
N MET A 182 14.07 -6.93 13.34
CA MET A 182 15.34 -7.63 13.55
C MET A 182 16.48 -6.63 13.80
N GLN A 183 16.58 -5.57 13.02
CA GLN A 183 17.56 -4.52 13.24
C GLN A 183 17.30 -3.76 14.56
N SER A 184 16.05 -3.60 15.00
CA SER A 184 15.75 -2.99 16.29
C SER A 184 16.31 -3.76 17.49
N LYS A 185 16.55 -5.08 17.35
CA LYS A 185 17.20 -5.89 18.39
C LYS A 185 18.68 -5.51 18.58
N THR A 186 19.36 -4.98 17.55
CA THR A 186 20.77 -4.57 17.63
C THR A 186 20.94 -3.13 18.10
N ASP A 187 19.94 -2.27 17.87
CA ASP A 187 19.91 -0.89 18.39
C ASP A 187 18.52 -0.51 18.96
N PRO A 188 18.15 -1.07 20.14
CA PRO A 188 16.84 -0.85 20.73
C PRO A 188 16.64 0.57 21.27
N LYS A 189 17.72 1.32 21.52
CA LYS A 189 17.62 2.71 22.00
C LYS A 189 17.17 3.65 20.90
N THR A 190 17.69 3.47 19.69
CA THR A 190 17.35 4.33 18.55
C THR A 190 16.12 3.82 17.78
N MET A 191 16.00 2.51 17.58
CA MET A 191 14.92 1.88 16.80
C MET A 191 13.79 1.36 17.70
N ASN A 192 13.25 2.23 18.54
CA ASN A 192 12.13 1.90 19.42
C ASN A 192 10.80 1.70 18.66
N ASP A 193 9.73 1.38 19.38
CA ASP A 193 8.43 1.07 18.79
C ASP A 193 7.84 2.25 18.02
N ARG A 194 8.11 3.48 18.48
CA ARG A 194 7.71 4.71 17.76
C ARG A 194 8.43 4.81 16.41
N TYR A 195 9.72 4.51 16.37
CA TYR A 195 10.48 4.46 15.13
C TYR A 195 9.92 3.42 14.16
N LEU A 196 9.60 2.20 14.63
CA LEU A 196 8.99 1.17 13.81
C LEU A 196 7.62 1.60 13.27
N ARG A 197 6.81 2.25 14.10
CA ARG A 197 5.52 2.82 13.70
C ARG A 197 5.68 3.88 12.61
N ASP A 198 6.68 4.75 12.72
CA ASP A 198 6.97 5.76 11.70
C ASP A 198 7.35 5.11 10.37
N ILE A 199 8.18 4.05 10.41
CA ILE A 199 8.55 3.27 9.22
C ILE A 199 7.32 2.65 8.55
N VAL A 200 6.45 1.98 9.32
CA VAL A 200 5.21 1.38 8.79
C VAL A 200 4.38 2.42 8.05
N LEU A 201 4.17 3.60 8.64
CA LEU A 201 3.30 4.61 8.03
C LEU A 201 3.92 5.29 6.82
N ASN A 202 5.25 5.43 6.77
CA ASN A 202 5.94 5.94 5.60
C ASN A 202 5.85 4.96 4.42
N PHE A 203 6.00 3.65 4.66
CA PHE A 203 5.80 2.67 3.59
C PHE A 203 4.34 2.52 3.18
N LEU A 204 3.41 2.64 4.13
CA LEU A 204 1.98 2.62 3.85
C LEU A 204 1.57 3.76 2.93
N ILE A 205 1.89 5.02 3.27
CA ILE A 205 1.52 6.18 2.44
C ILE A 205 2.12 6.08 1.05
N ALA A 206 3.38 5.65 0.96
CA ALA A 206 4.08 5.53 -0.32
C ALA A 206 3.47 4.44 -1.21
N GLY A 207 3.09 3.29 -0.65
CA GLY A 207 2.54 2.18 -1.43
C GLY A 207 1.06 2.32 -1.76
N LYS A 208 0.25 2.87 -0.83
CA LYS A 208 -1.21 3.03 -0.98
C LYS A 208 -1.57 4.21 -1.86
N ASP A 209 -1.32 5.44 -1.38
CA ASP A 209 -1.91 6.64 -1.97
C ASP A 209 -1.36 6.93 -3.36
N THR A 210 -0.05 6.71 -3.59
CA THR A 210 0.56 6.98 -4.90
C THR A 210 0.05 6.03 -5.98
N THR A 211 0.00 4.73 -5.69
CA THR A 211 -0.48 3.70 -6.60
C THR A 211 -1.98 3.83 -6.82
N GLY A 212 -2.77 3.99 -5.75
CA GLY A 212 -4.21 4.10 -5.84
C GLY A 212 -4.64 5.32 -6.67
N ASN A 213 -3.97 6.46 -6.50
CA ASN A 213 -4.28 7.68 -7.25
C ASN A 213 -3.89 7.52 -8.74
N THR A 214 -2.72 6.93 -9.00
CA THR A 214 -2.28 6.61 -10.37
C THR A 214 -3.28 5.72 -11.09
N LEU A 215 -3.72 4.64 -10.45
CA LEU A 215 -4.71 3.72 -11.02
C LEU A 215 -6.06 4.41 -11.24
N THR A 216 -6.48 5.28 -10.31
CA THR A 216 -7.74 6.04 -10.44
C THR A 216 -7.72 6.90 -11.70
N TRP A 217 -6.66 7.68 -11.91
CA TRP A 217 -6.50 8.49 -13.12
C TRP A 217 -6.34 7.62 -14.37
N PHE A 218 -5.65 6.50 -14.27
CA PHE A 218 -5.47 5.57 -15.39
C PHE A 218 -6.81 5.05 -15.89
N PHE A 219 -7.65 4.49 -15.01
CA PHE A 219 -8.99 4.03 -15.38
C PHE A 219 -9.87 5.17 -15.89
N TYR A 220 -9.82 6.35 -15.28
CA TYR A 220 -10.52 7.53 -15.79
C TYR A 220 -10.11 7.85 -17.24
N MET A 221 -8.80 7.84 -17.54
CA MET A 221 -8.27 8.11 -18.87
C MET A 221 -8.65 7.02 -19.88
N LEU A 222 -8.68 5.75 -19.48
CA LEU A 222 -9.19 4.67 -20.34
C LEU A 222 -10.66 4.90 -20.70
N CYS A 223 -11.52 5.18 -19.72
CA CYS A 223 -12.94 5.47 -19.97
C CYS A 223 -13.17 6.68 -20.88
N LYS A 224 -12.25 7.65 -20.88
CA LYS A 224 -12.31 8.83 -21.77
C LYS A 224 -11.73 8.57 -23.16
N ASN A 225 -10.96 7.49 -23.34
CA ASN A 225 -10.26 7.18 -24.60
C ASN A 225 -10.52 5.73 -25.03
N PRO A 226 -11.70 5.40 -25.58
CA PRO A 226 -12.08 4.02 -25.93
C PRO A 226 -11.11 3.32 -26.88
N ILE A 227 -10.47 4.06 -27.79
CA ILE A 227 -9.45 3.51 -28.71
C ILE A 227 -8.21 3.03 -27.93
N VAL A 228 -7.79 3.78 -26.92
CA VAL A 228 -6.65 3.39 -26.07
C VAL A 228 -7.03 2.21 -25.20
N GLN A 229 -8.23 2.22 -24.62
CA GLN A 229 -8.78 1.11 -23.84
C GLN A 229 -8.79 -0.19 -24.67
N HIS A 230 -9.30 -0.16 -25.90
CA HIS A 230 -9.34 -1.33 -26.76
C HIS A 230 -7.94 -1.86 -27.12
N LYS A 231 -6.98 -0.97 -27.38
CA LYS A 231 -5.59 -1.39 -27.65
C LYS A 231 -4.93 -2.05 -26.43
N VAL A 232 -5.16 -1.51 -25.24
CA VAL A 232 -4.68 -2.11 -23.99
C VAL A 232 -5.30 -3.49 -23.78
N GLU A 233 -6.62 -3.62 -24.01
CA GLU A 233 -7.34 -4.89 -23.91
C GLU A 233 -6.78 -5.93 -24.89
N LEU A 234 -6.58 -5.56 -26.17
CA LEU A 234 -5.99 -6.44 -27.18
C LEU A 234 -4.59 -6.93 -26.76
N GLU A 235 -3.72 -6.02 -26.33
CA GLU A 235 -2.36 -6.38 -25.90
C GLU A 235 -2.38 -7.34 -24.69
N ILE A 236 -3.28 -7.10 -23.72
CA ILE A 236 -3.43 -7.98 -22.55
C ILE A 236 -3.90 -9.36 -23.02
N ASN A 237 -4.92 -9.43 -23.87
CA ASN A 237 -5.46 -10.68 -24.39
C ASN A 237 -4.41 -11.48 -25.17
N GLU A 238 -3.61 -10.82 -26.02
CA GLU A 238 -2.50 -11.46 -26.73
C GLU A 238 -1.42 -11.97 -25.77
N SER A 239 -1.05 -11.17 -24.77
CA SER A 239 0.03 -11.50 -23.82
C SER A 239 -0.31 -12.67 -22.89
N VAL A 240 -1.59 -12.84 -22.53
CA VAL A 240 -2.06 -13.96 -21.70
C VAL A 240 -2.65 -15.11 -22.54
N GLU A 241 -2.61 -15.00 -23.87
CA GLU A 241 -3.23 -15.95 -24.80
C GLU A 241 -4.70 -16.23 -24.45
N TRP A 242 -5.48 -15.18 -24.20
CA TRP A 242 -6.88 -15.28 -23.75
C TRP A 242 -7.77 -15.95 -24.80
N ALA A 243 -8.53 -16.96 -24.38
CA ALA A 243 -9.52 -17.68 -25.18
C ALA A 243 -10.94 -17.53 -24.59
N GLU A 244 -11.97 -17.58 -25.43
CA GLU A 244 -13.38 -17.38 -25.00
C GLU A 244 -13.86 -18.35 -23.89
N LYS A 245 -13.23 -19.51 -23.76
CA LYS A 245 -13.55 -20.53 -22.74
C LYS A 245 -12.83 -20.33 -21.41
N ASP A 246 -11.87 -19.40 -21.36
CA ASP A 246 -11.04 -19.18 -20.19
C ASP A 246 -11.86 -18.49 -19.08
N ASN A 247 -11.50 -18.79 -17.83
CA ASN A 247 -12.08 -18.15 -16.65
C ASN A 247 -11.06 -17.24 -15.95
N ALA A 248 -11.47 -16.61 -14.85
CA ALA A 248 -10.61 -15.69 -14.08
C ALA A 248 -9.35 -16.37 -13.51
N ASP A 249 -9.42 -17.66 -13.17
CA ASP A 249 -8.28 -18.42 -12.67
C ASP A 249 -7.27 -18.68 -13.79
N ASP A 250 -7.74 -19.00 -15.00
CA ASP A 250 -6.90 -19.15 -16.20
C ASP A 250 -6.16 -17.84 -16.51
N PHE A 251 -6.86 -16.71 -16.47
CA PHE A 251 -6.27 -15.38 -16.63
C PHE A 251 -5.15 -15.15 -15.61
N THR A 252 -5.46 -15.39 -14.33
CA THR A 252 -4.53 -15.13 -13.22
C THR A 252 -3.30 -16.04 -13.27
N ALA A 253 -3.48 -17.30 -13.70
CA ALA A 253 -2.40 -18.25 -13.89
C ALA A 253 -1.46 -17.84 -15.04
N ARG A 254 -2.00 -17.33 -16.15
CA ARG A 254 -1.23 -16.90 -17.33
C ARG A 254 -0.64 -15.50 -17.22
N LEU A 255 -1.11 -14.67 -16.28
CA LEU A 255 -0.57 -13.34 -15.98
C LEU A 255 0.83 -13.39 -15.31
N ASN A 256 1.78 -14.16 -15.86
CA ASN A 256 3.12 -14.31 -15.31
C ASN A 256 4.06 -13.13 -15.65
N GLU A 257 5.32 -13.17 -15.18
CA GLU A 257 6.29 -12.09 -15.44
C GLU A 257 6.52 -11.89 -16.94
N GLY A 258 6.67 -12.97 -17.72
CA GLY A 258 6.86 -12.90 -19.16
C GLY A 258 5.66 -12.27 -19.88
N ALA A 259 4.43 -12.57 -19.45
CA ALA A 259 3.24 -11.91 -19.97
C ALA A 259 3.25 -10.40 -19.67
N ILE A 260 3.59 -10.00 -18.44
CA ILE A 260 3.67 -8.58 -18.04
C ILE A 260 4.77 -7.83 -18.80
N GLU A 261 5.92 -8.47 -19.05
CA GLU A 261 7.04 -7.88 -19.80
C GLU A 261 6.66 -7.54 -21.25
N ASN A 262 5.70 -8.26 -21.85
CA ASN A 262 5.22 -8.03 -23.20
C ASN A 262 4.15 -6.91 -23.30
N MET A 263 3.61 -6.42 -22.18
CA MET A 263 2.54 -5.40 -22.15
C MET A 263 3.08 -3.96 -22.31
N HIS A 264 3.77 -3.69 -23.42
CA HIS A 264 4.45 -2.42 -23.68
C HIS A 264 3.51 -1.23 -23.84
N TYR A 265 2.35 -1.42 -24.48
CA TYR A 265 1.33 -0.40 -24.70
C TYR A 265 0.61 -0.05 -23.39
N LEU A 266 0.28 -1.05 -22.56
CA LEU A 266 -0.21 -0.84 -21.20
C LEU A 266 0.79 -0.01 -20.39
N HIS A 267 2.07 -0.38 -20.42
CA HIS A 267 3.11 0.38 -19.74
C HIS A 267 3.20 1.83 -20.24
N SER A 268 3.07 2.03 -21.55
CA SER A 268 3.05 3.36 -22.18
C SER A 268 1.83 4.18 -21.74
N ALA A 269 0.65 3.57 -21.64
CA ALA A 269 -0.58 4.22 -21.20
C ALA A 269 -0.53 4.62 -19.71
N ILE A 270 0.04 3.76 -18.85
CA ILE A 270 0.30 4.09 -17.45
C ILE A 270 1.33 5.23 -17.35
N SER A 271 2.39 5.18 -18.14
CA SER A 271 3.43 6.23 -18.18
C SER A 271 2.86 7.58 -18.63
N GLU A 272 1.99 7.59 -19.65
CA GLU A 272 1.31 8.80 -20.10
C GLU A 272 0.33 9.33 -19.05
N THR A 273 -0.34 8.45 -18.31
CA THR A 273 -1.17 8.83 -17.16
C THR A 273 -0.32 9.52 -16.09
N LEU A 274 0.84 8.98 -15.74
CA LEU A 274 1.77 9.60 -14.78
C LEU A 274 2.33 10.93 -15.28
N ARG A 275 2.51 11.10 -16.60
CA ARG A 275 2.94 12.37 -17.20
C ARG A 275 1.88 13.46 -17.06
N LEU A 276 0.61 13.11 -17.23
CA LEU A 276 -0.53 14.06 -17.15
C LEU A 276 -0.99 14.29 -15.71
N TYR A 277 -1.05 13.24 -14.91
CA TYR A 277 -1.56 13.20 -13.54
C TYR A 277 -0.52 12.55 -12.62
N PRO A 278 0.60 13.24 -12.34
CA PRO A 278 1.61 12.70 -11.45
C PRO A 278 1.04 12.53 -10.05
N ALA A 279 1.20 11.34 -9.46
CA ALA A 279 0.69 11.05 -8.12
C ALA A 279 1.29 11.98 -7.04
N VAL A 280 2.52 12.46 -7.27
CA VAL A 280 3.20 13.46 -6.44
C VAL A 280 3.62 14.63 -7.35
N PRO A 281 2.76 15.66 -7.51
CA PRO A 281 3.02 16.75 -8.45
C PRO A 281 4.07 17.76 -7.96
N VAL A 282 4.28 17.84 -6.64
CA VAL A 282 5.20 18.81 -6.01
C VAL A 282 6.08 18.08 -5.02
N VAL A 283 7.40 18.28 -5.15
CA VAL A 283 8.39 17.81 -4.19
C VAL A 283 9.11 19.03 -3.63
N GLN A 284 9.13 19.15 -2.30
CA GLN A 284 9.88 20.20 -1.63
C GLN A 284 11.32 19.73 -1.42
N ILE A 285 12.28 20.47 -1.97
CA ILE A 285 13.70 20.24 -1.72
C ILE A 285 14.11 21.22 -0.62
N ASN A 286 14.48 20.69 0.55
CA ASN A 286 15.14 21.50 1.56
C ASN A 286 16.60 21.66 1.14
N SER A 287 16.97 22.83 0.61
CA SER A 287 18.37 23.18 0.42
C SER A 287 19.03 23.31 1.79
N LEU A 288 20.13 22.57 1.99
CA LEU A 288 21.03 22.67 3.15
C LEU A 288 21.56 24.09 3.35
#